data_AF-A0A951XIH2-F1
#
_entry.id   AF-A0A951XIH2-F1
#
_cell.length_a   1.000
_cell.length_b   1.000
_cell.length_c   1.000
_cell.angle_alpha   90.00
_cell.angle_beta   90.00
_cell.angle_gamma   90.00
#
_symmetry.space_group_name_H-M   'P 1'
#
loop_
_entity.id
_entity.type
_entity.pdbx_description
1 polymer ?
#
loop_
_entity_poly.entity_id
_entity_poly.type
_entity_poly.pdbx_seq_one_letter_code
_entity_poly.pdbx_strand_id
1 'polypeptide(L)'
;MSPCRSQNDVSHIWRFNANAGTVRPASELPLLADIKSVSRHPVTGQVIVQQPTESWWSDTLRDVDGKWTRTLPGARFYKARWWVD
;
A
#
# COMPACT_ATOMS: atom_id res chain seq x y z
N MET A 1 -12.15 -32.37 1.84
CA MET A 1 -12.48 -30.94 1.74
C MET A 1 -11.18 -30.17 1.95
N SER A 2 -10.59 -29.65 0.88
CA SER A 2 -9.31 -28.92 0.95
C SER A 2 -9.58 -27.46 1.32
N PRO A 3 -8.85 -26.87 2.27
CA PRO A 3 -9.05 -25.47 2.63
C PRO A 3 -8.55 -24.59 1.47
N CYS A 4 -9.40 -23.65 1.09
CA CYS A 4 -9.10 -22.60 0.13
C CYS A 4 -7.90 -21.80 0.67
N ARG A 5 -6.70 -22.03 0.14
CA ARG A 5 -5.56 -21.15 0.39
C ARG A 5 -5.82 -19.88 -0.40
N SER A 6 -6.00 -18.77 0.31
CA SER A 6 -5.87 -17.43 -0.27
C SER A 6 -4.50 -17.35 -0.95
N GLN A 7 -4.50 -17.35 -2.28
CA GLN A 7 -3.32 -17.14 -3.08
C GLN A 7 -3.03 -15.64 -3.00
N ASN A 8 -1.97 -15.25 -2.28
CA ASN A 8 -1.38 -13.92 -2.44
C ASN A 8 -0.82 -13.88 -3.86
N ASP A 9 -1.64 -13.47 -4.82
CA ASP A 9 -1.17 -13.20 -6.16
C ASP A 9 -0.40 -11.88 -6.15
N VAL A 10 0.74 -11.88 -6.81
CA VAL A 10 1.77 -10.87 -6.62
C VAL A 10 1.36 -9.57 -7.33
N SER A 11 1.67 -8.45 -6.69
CA SER A 11 2.38 -7.31 -7.30
C SER A 11 1.66 -6.18 -8.06
N HIS A 12 0.34 -6.14 -8.23
CA HIS A 12 -0.28 -5.02 -8.96
C HIS A 12 -1.05 -4.05 -8.05
N ILE A 13 -0.65 -2.78 -8.05
CA ILE A 13 -1.44 -1.68 -7.49
C ILE A 13 -2.46 -1.26 -8.55
N TRP A 14 -3.73 -1.14 -8.14
CA TRP A 14 -4.84 -0.75 -9.02
C TRP A 14 -5.38 0.62 -8.65
N ARG A 15 -5.81 1.37 -9.66
CA ARG A 15 -6.54 2.63 -9.51
C ARG A 15 -7.99 2.42 -9.89
N PHE A 16 -8.87 2.80 -8.99
CA PHE A 16 -10.30 2.87 -9.25
C PHE A 16 -10.70 4.33 -9.54
N ASN A 17 -11.34 4.56 -10.68
CA ASN A 17 -11.97 5.83 -11.03
C ASN A 17 -13.47 5.72 -10.78
N ALA A 18 -13.95 6.35 -9.70
CA ALA A 18 -15.35 6.30 -9.28
C ALA A 18 -16.30 6.97 -10.29
N ASN A 19 -15.87 8.03 -10.98
CA ASN A 19 -16.70 8.76 -11.95
C ASN A 19 -16.94 7.93 -13.22
N ALA A 20 -15.93 7.17 -13.64
CA ALA A 20 -16.01 6.32 -14.83
C ALA A 20 -16.39 4.86 -14.52
N GLY A 21 -16.45 4.46 -13.25
CA GLY A 21 -16.63 3.06 -12.85
C GLY A 21 -15.56 2.13 -13.39
N THR A 22 -14.32 2.61 -13.60
CA THR A 22 -13.24 1.84 -14.23
C THR A 22 -12.12 1.52 -13.25
N VAL A 23 -11.53 0.34 -13.42
CA VAL A 23 -10.33 -0.12 -12.72
C VAL A 23 -9.21 -0.25 -13.73
N ARG A 24 -8.05 0.32 -13.44
CA ARG A 24 -6.85 0.22 -14.31
C ARG A 24 -5.61 -0.04 -13.46
N PRO A 25 -4.58 -0.73 -13.99
CA PRO A 25 -3.29 -0.84 -13.31
C PRO A 25 -2.71 0.55 -13.06
N ALA A 26 -2.11 0.76 -11.89
CA ALA A 26 -1.26 1.91 -11.62
C ALA A 26 0.14 1.65 -12.20
N SER A 27 0.23 1.60 -13.53
CA SER A 27 1.44 1.21 -14.26
C SER A 27 2.65 2.12 -14.00
N GLU A 28 2.42 3.31 -13.45
CA GLU A 28 3.48 4.21 -13.01
C GLU A 28 4.16 3.81 -11.69
N LEU A 29 3.61 2.81 -10.99
CA LEU A 29 4.12 2.34 -9.70
C LEU A 29 4.85 1.00 -9.86
N PRO A 30 5.91 0.75 -9.06
CA PRO A 30 6.61 -0.52 -9.07
C PRO A 30 5.69 -1.67 -8.64
N LEU A 31 6.05 -2.85 -9.14
CA LEU A 31 5.50 -4.12 -8.68
C LEU A 31 5.99 -4.38 -7.24
N LEU A 32 5.06 -4.49 -6.31
CA LEU A 32 5.34 -4.65 -4.88
C LEU A 32 4.45 -5.74 -4.28
N ALA A 33 5.07 -6.72 -3.63
CA ALA A 33 4.36 -7.79 -2.94
C ALA A 33 3.90 -7.34 -1.54
N ASP A 34 2.91 -8.05 -0.99
CA ASP A 34 2.47 -7.92 0.41
C ASP A 34 2.14 -6.49 0.85
N ILE A 35 1.53 -5.70 -0.05
CA ILE A 35 1.07 -4.36 0.31
C ILE A 35 -0.24 -4.46 1.10
N LYS A 36 -0.23 -3.89 2.30
CA LYS A 36 -1.43 -3.70 3.11
C LYS A 36 -2.22 -2.45 2.72
N SER A 37 -1.52 -1.34 2.45
CA SER A 37 -2.16 -0.09 2.06
C SER A 37 -1.26 0.77 1.19
N VAL A 38 -1.90 1.52 0.28
CA VAL A 38 -1.29 2.55 -0.55
C VAL A 38 -2.01 3.87 -0.28
N SER A 39 -1.28 4.97 -0.19
CA SER A 39 -1.86 6.31 -0.12
C SER A 39 -1.07 7.28 -0.99
N ARG A 40 -1.78 8.05 -1.80
CA ARG A 40 -1.20 9.06 -2.69
C ARG A 40 -1.59 10.44 -2.21
N HIS A 41 -0.61 11.32 -2.04
CA HIS A 41 -0.85 12.71 -1.69
C HIS A 41 -1.56 13.41 -2.87
N PRO A 42 -2.68 14.11 -2.66
CA PRO A 42 -3.48 14.68 -3.76
C PRO A 42 -2.76 15.79 -4.53
N VAL A 43 -1.95 16.62 -3.85
CA VAL A 43 -1.21 17.73 -4.48
C VAL A 43 0.15 17.29 -5.04
N THR A 44 1.04 16.74 -4.21
CA THR A 44 2.42 16.40 -4.62
C THR A 44 2.53 15.11 -5.41
N GLY A 45 1.49 14.26 -5.40
CA GLY A 45 1.51 12.95 -6.03
C GLY A 45 2.39 11.91 -5.32
N GLN A 46 3.05 12.26 -4.21
CA GLN A 46 3.88 11.32 -3.45
C GLN A 46 3.07 10.11 -2.97
N VAL A 47 3.64 8.92 -3.13
CA VAL A 47 2.97 7.66 -2.77
C VAL A 47 3.70 7.01 -1.62
N ILE A 48 2.96 6.73 -0.55
CA ILE A 48 3.41 5.89 0.55
C ILE A 48 2.77 4.52 0.44
N VAL A 49 3.54 3.51 0.82
CA VAL A 49 3.09 2.13 0.92
C VAL A 49 3.38 1.59 2.30
N GLN A 50 2.47 0.77 2.80
CA GLN A 50 2.65 0.03 4.04
C GLN A 50 2.63 -1.46 3.70
N GLN A 51 3.74 -2.13 4.01
CA GLN A 51 3.85 -3.58 4.01
C GLN A 51 3.86 -4.05 5.48
N PRO A 52 3.14 -5.13 5.83
CA PRO A 52 3.09 -5.58 7.20
C PRO A 52 4.48 -6.08 7.63
N THR A 53 4.97 -5.62 8.78
CA THR A 53 6.13 -6.26 9.43
C THR A 53 5.68 -7.49 10.20
N GLU A 54 4.43 -7.48 10.70
CA GLU A 54 3.82 -8.63 11.37
C GLU A 54 2.32 -8.68 11.07
N SER A 55 1.83 -9.82 10.57
CA SER A 55 0.42 -10.09 10.32
C SER A 55 -0.29 -8.95 9.56
N TRP A 56 -1.13 -8.19 10.25
CA TRP A 56 -1.97 -7.13 9.68
C TRP A 56 -1.47 -5.73 10.02
N TRP A 57 -0.29 -5.55 10.61
CA TRP A 57 0.22 -4.23 11.00
C TRP A 57 1.68 -4.06 10.63
N SER A 58 2.15 -2.82 10.68
CA SER A 58 3.56 -2.47 10.47
C SER A 58 4.00 -1.44 11.49
N ASP A 59 5.25 -1.47 11.93
CA ASP A 59 5.90 -0.37 12.65
C ASP A 59 6.63 0.59 11.70
N THR A 60 6.54 0.31 10.39
CA THR A 60 7.35 0.95 9.36
C THR A 60 6.48 1.50 8.23
N LEU A 61 6.79 2.72 7.80
CA LEU A 61 6.21 3.37 6.63
C LEU A 61 7.31 3.72 5.64
N ARG A 62 7.07 3.54 4.35
CA ARG A 62 8.02 3.91 3.29
C ARG A 62 7.30 4.59 2.14
N ASP A 63 8.06 5.33 1.33
CA ASP A 63 7.58 5.66 -0.01
C ASP A 63 7.56 4.43 -0.91
N VAL A 64 6.84 4.56 -2.02
CA VAL A 64 6.67 3.49 -3.01
C VAL A 64 8.02 3.08 -3.62
N ASP A 65 8.92 4.03 -3.84
CA ASP A 65 10.24 3.80 -4.45
C ASP A 65 11.27 3.22 -3.47
N GLY A 66 10.99 3.27 -2.17
CA GLY A 66 11.95 2.90 -1.12
C GLY A 66 13.06 3.93 -0.87
N LYS A 67 12.93 5.16 -1.37
CA LYS A 67 13.92 6.24 -1.15
C LYS A 67 13.90 6.72 0.29
N TRP A 68 12.77 6.64 0.97
CA TRP A 68 12.72 6.87 2.41
C TRP A 68 11.85 5.85 3.14
N THR A 69 12.27 5.59 4.37
CA THR A 69 11.56 4.73 5.33
C THR A 69 11.56 5.42 6.69
N ARG A 70 10.48 5.28 7.44
CA ARG A 70 10.34 5.72 8.83
C ARG A 70 9.81 4.57 9.66
N THR A 71 10.56 4.20 10.69
CA THR A 71 10.17 3.16 11.65
C THR A 71 9.92 3.81 13.00
N LEU A 72 8.85 3.40 13.67
CA LEU A 72 8.54 3.78 15.04
C LEU A 72 8.46 2.52 15.90
N PRO A 73 9.57 2.12 16.55
CA PRO A 73 9.62 0.89 17.33
C PRO A 73 8.53 0.84 18.39
N GLY A 74 7.86 -0.31 18.50
CA GLY A 74 6.76 -0.54 19.45
C GLY A 74 5.39 0.00 18.98
N ALA A 75 5.33 0.77 17.90
CA ALA A 75 4.07 1.16 17.30
C ALA A 75 3.47 0.03 16.45
N ARG A 76 2.13 0.00 16.36
CA ARG A 76 1.40 -0.90 15.47
C ARG A 76 0.51 -0.09 14.54
N PHE A 77 1.04 0.30 13.39
CA PHE A 77 0.26 0.99 12.37
C PHE A 77 -0.70 0.00 11.72
N TYR A 78 -1.99 0.18 11.97
CA TYR A 78 -3.02 -0.52 11.21
C TYR A 78 -3.10 0.02 9.77
N LYS A 79 -3.03 1.34 9.56
CA LYS A 79 -3.11 1.93 8.22
C LYS A 79 -2.52 3.32 8.19
N ALA A 80 -1.61 3.58 7.26
CA ALA A 80 -1.07 4.90 6.99
C ALA A 80 -1.77 5.58 5.80
N ARG A 81 -2.01 6.88 5.92
CA ARG A 81 -2.51 7.76 4.86
C ARG A 81 -1.98 9.17 5.02
N TRP A 82 -1.88 9.90 3.93
CA TRP A 82 -1.62 11.33 3.98
C TRP A 82 -2.75 12.04 4.73
N TRP A 83 -2.36 12.85 5.71
CA TRP A 83 -3.25 13.84 6.30
C TRP A 83 -3.11 15.11 5.45
N VAL A 84 -4.20 15.51 4.81
CA VAL A 84 -4.30 16.74 4.03
C VAL A 84 -5.47 17.53 4.59
N ASP A 85 -5.25 18.83 4.78
CA ASP A 85 -6.27 19.77 5.26
C ASP A 85 -7.18 20.25 4.11
#